data_AF-A0ABD3F2F6-F1
#
_entry.id   AF-A0ABD3F2F6-F1
#
_cell.length_a   1.000
_cell.length_b   1.000
_cell.length_c   1.000
_cell.angle_alpha   90.00
_cell.angle_beta   90.00
_cell.angle_gamma   90.00
#
_symmetry.space_group_name_H-M   'P 1'
#
loop_
_entity.id
_entity.type
_entity.pdbx_description
1 polymer ?
#
loop_
_entity_poly.entity_id
_entity_poly.type
_entity_poly.pdbx_seq_one_letter_code
_entity_poly.pdbx_strand_id
1 'polypeptide(L)'
;MIGGGSIFVMDIDERQNVWQLKEMITEENHVPVSPKDLKLYVAKNDENWLDSSDPNFKRLEEGAVPAEITDMMARNGEMDDTYPMLHTAFGFPDDEDSEDDDIHILVDISEQAKKELRLHRTLDESVRCSQ
;
A
#
# COMPACT_ATOMS: atom_id res chain seq x y z
N MET A 1 8.41 -1.89 9.51
CA MET A 1 7.49 -3.04 9.65
C MET A 1 6.18 -2.66 8.97
N ILE A 2 5.81 -3.30 7.86
CA ILE A 2 4.47 -3.15 7.30
C ILE A 2 3.51 -4.13 8.00
N GLY A 3 2.39 -3.58 8.45
CA GLY A 3 1.52 -4.10 9.52
C GLY A 3 1.29 -3.12 10.67
N GLY A 4 1.85 -1.90 10.60
CA GLY A 4 1.75 -0.87 11.65
C GLY A 4 1.62 0.56 11.16
N GLY A 5 1.12 0.81 9.94
CA GLY A 5 0.78 2.16 9.49
C GLY A 5 1.94 3.05 9.03
N SER A 6 2.89 2.50 8.28
CA SER A 6 4.01 3.29 7.74
C SER A 6 3.58 4.05 6.47
N ILE A 7 3.75 5.37 6.46
CA ILE A 7 3.66 6.21 5.27
C ILE A 7 5.08 6.50 4.79
N PHE A 8 5.31 6.44 3.49
CA PHE A 8 6.55 6.87 2.87
C PHE A 8 6.22 7.53 1.53
N VAL A 9 6.98 8.57 1.19
CA VAL A 9 6.84 9.34 -0.05
C VAL A 9 7.93 8.87 -1.01
N MET A 10 7.59 8.73 -2.28
CA MET A 10 8.53 8.32 -3.31
C MET A 10 8.23 9.02 -4.63
N ASP A 11 9.29 9.47 -5.32
CA ASP A 11 9.17 10.01 -6.67
C ASP A 11 9.06 8.86 -7.67
N ILE A 12 8.02 8.90 -8.49
CA ILE A 12 7.76 7.87 -9.52
C ILE A 12 7.78 8.53 -10.88
N ASP A 13 8.55 7.96 -11.81
CA ASP A 13 8.55 8.40 -13.20
C ASP A 13 7.25 7.96 -13.89
N GLU A 14 6.63 8.83 -14.67
CA GLU A 14 5.39 8.55 -15.43
C GLU A 14 5.46 7.28 -16.30
N ARG A 15 6.67 6.87 -16.70
CA ARG A 15 6.93 5.69 -17.52
C ARG A 15 7.05 4.41 -16.71
N GLN A 16 7.11 4.51 -15.38
CA GLN A 16 7.11 3.35 -14.51
C GLN A 16 5.71 2.75 -14.42
N ASN A 17 5.67 1.43 -14.35
CA ASN A 17 4.44 0.68 -14.14
C ASN A 17 4.26 0.28 -12.67
N VAL A 18 3.08 -0.23 -12.37
CA VAL A 18 2.70 -0.71 -11.03
C VAL A 18 3.64 -1.80 -10.54
N TRP A 19 4.17 -2.67 -11.41
CA TRP A 19 5.17 -3.66 -11.03
C TRP A 19 6.47 -3.01 -10.50
N GLN A 20 7.00 -2.01 -11.21
CA GLN A 20 8.22 -1.30 -10.79
C GLN A 20 8.00 -0.54 -9.48
N LEU A 21 6.79 -0.01 -9.25
CA LEU A 21 6.42 0.57 -7.96
C LEU A 21 6.48 -0.50 -6.85
N LYS A 22 5.93 -1.70 -7.07
CA LYS A 22 6.03 -2.82 -6.10
C LYS A 22 7.50 -3.16 -5.79
N GLU A 23 8.38 -3.18 -6.79
CA GLU A 23 9.82 -3.40 -6.58
C GLU A 23 10.43 -2.33 -5.67
N MET A 24 10.23 -1.05 -6.00
CA MET A 24 10.75 0.08 -5.21
C MET A 24 10.25 0.04 -3.75
N ILE A 25 8.97 -0.27 -3.53
CA ILE A 25 8.40 -0.39 -2.17
C ILE A 25 9.13 -1.46 -1.36
N THR A 26 9.40 -2.63 -1.96
CA THR A 26 10.10 -3.72 -1.26
C THR A 26 11.56 -3.37 -0.95
N GLU A 27 12.24 -2.71 -1.88
CA GLU A 27 13.64 -2.31 -1.75
C GLU A 27 13.81 -1.24 -0.66
N GLU A 28 13.04 -0.16 -0.72
CA GLU A 28 13.16 0.97 0.22
C GLU A 28 12.76 0.57 1.66
N ASN A 29 11.65 -0.16 1.80
CA ASN A 29 11.14 -0.53 3.12
C ASN A 29 11.83 -1.75 3.74
N HIS A 30 12.78 -2.37 3.03
CA HIS A 30 13.48 -3.59 3.45
C HIS A 30 12.52 -4.68 3.94
N VAL A 31 11.33 -4.76 3.33
CA VAL A 31 10.31 -5.72 3.75
C VAL A 31 10.71 -7.06 3.15
N PRO A 32 10.79 -8.15 3.94
CA PRO A 32 11.13 -9.48 3.43
C PRO A 32 9.93 -10.14 2.73
N VAL A 33 9.29 -9.40 1.82
CA VAL A 33 8.21 -9.88 0.94
C VAL A 33 8.63 -9.68 -0.50
N SER A 34 8.22 -10.60 -1.36
CA SER A 34 8.45 -10.46 -2.78
C SER A 34 7.51 -9.39 -3.36
N PRO A 35 7.92 -8.61 -4.38
CA PRO A 35 7.04 -7.64 -5.03
C PRO A 35 5.69 -8.24 -5.47
N LYS A 36 5.69 -9.49 -5.94
CA LYS A 36 4.47 -10.24 -6.33
C LYS A 36 3.46 -10.46 -5.19
N ASP A 37 3.92 -10.35 -3.94
CA ASP A 37 3.09 -10.51 -2.75
C ASP A 37 2.53 -9.16 -2.28
N LEU A 38 2.96 -8.04 -2.86
CA LEU A 38 2.35 -6.74 -2.67
C LEU A 38 1.11 -6.59 -3.54
N LYS A 39 0.10 -5.91 -3.01
CA LYS A 39 -1.11 -5.49 -3.69
C LYS A 39 -1.29 -4.00 -3.50
N LEU A 40 -1.54 -3.29 -4.59
CA LEU A 40 -1.68 -1.84 -4.60
C LEU A 40 -3.12 -1.49 -4.98
N TYR A 41 -3.67 -0.50 -4.29
CA TYR A 41 -5.03 0.00 -4.53
C TYR A 41 -5.01 1.51 -4.52
N VAL A 42 -5.75 2.10 -5.46
CA VAL A 42 -6.01 3.54 -5.48
C VAL A 42 -6.77 3.93 -4.21
N ALA A 43 -6.28 4.92 -3.45
CA ALA A 43 -6.93 5.39 -2.23
C ALA A 43 -7.96 6.50 -2.56
N LYS A 44 -9.02 6.14 -3.28
CA LYS A 44 -10.06 7.08 -3.74
C LYS A 44 -11.44 6.56 -3.41
N ASN A 45 -12.31 7.44 -2.93
CA ASN A 45 -13.73 7.16 -2.72
C ASN A 45 -14.58 8.04 -3.64
N ASP A 46 -15.27 7.41 -4.58
CA ASP A 46 -16.01 8.10 -5.65
C ASP A 46 -15.11 9.13 -6.38
N GLU A 47 -15.28 10.42 -6.10
CA GLU A 47 -14.50 11.51 -6.70
C GLU A 47 -13.38 12.03 -5.78
N ASN A 48 -13.38 11.67 -4.50
CA ASN A 48 -12.47 12.23 -3.50
C ASN A 48 -11.30 11.28 -3.19
N TRP A 49 -10.10 11.82 -3.24
CA TRP A 49 -8.91 11.12 -2.75
C TRP A 49 -8.94 11.02 -1.22
N LEU A 50 -8.42 9.91 -0.69
CA LEU A 50 -8.18 9.79 0.74
C LEU A 50 -7.08 10.77 1.10
N ASP A 51 -7.40 11.80 1.86
CA ASP A 51 -6.44 12.81 2.33
C ASP A 51 -6.00 12.56 3.78
N SER A 52 -4.92 13.23 4.20
CA SER A 52 -4.33 13.08 5.54
C SER A 52 -5.22 13.59 6.69
N SER A 53 -6.24 14.40 6.39
CA SER A 53 -7.23 14.87 7.35
C SER A 53 -8.36 13.86 7.61
N ASP A 54 -8.54 12.86 6.73
CA ASP A 54 -9.51 11.80 6.90
C ASP A 54 -9.24 11.00 8.21
N PRO A 55 -10.24 10.83 9.10
CA PRO A 55 -10.06 10.05 10.32
C PRO A 55 -9.58 8.61 10.09
N ASN A 56 -9.93 7.99 8.97
CA ASN A 56 -9.47 6.68 8.57
C ASN A 56 -7.97 6.67 8.21
N PHE A 57 -7.43 7.78 7.69
CA PHE A 57 -6.00 7.92 7.44
C PHE A 57 -5.19 7.77 8.74
N LYS A 58 -5.60 8.49 9.80
CA LYS A 58 -4.96 8.36 11.13
C LYS A 58 -5.04 6.95 11.69
N ARG A 59 -6.16 6.25 11.45
CA ARG A 59 -6.31 4.87 11.89
C ARG A 59 -5.38 3.92 11.13
N LEU A 60 -5.14 4.20 9.84
CA LEU A 60 -4.12 3.49 9.06
C LEU A 60 -2.73 3.72 9.64
N GLU A 61 -2.37 4.95 10.02
CA GLU A 61 -1.11 5.28 10.71
C GLU A 61 -0.95 4.51 12.02
N GLU A 62 -2.04 4.28 12.75
CA GLU A 62 -2.05 3.48 13.98
C GLU A 62 -2.00 1.96 13.73
N GLY A 63 -1.94 1.53 12.46
CA GLY A 63 -1.91 0.12 12.05
C GLY A 63 -3.28 -0.57 12.09
N ALA A 64 -4.37 0.17 12.27
CA ALA A 64 -5.72 -0.34 12.11
C ALA A 64 -6.16 -0.21 10.65
N VAL A 65 -6.90 -1.19 10.14
CA VAL A 65 -7.54 -1.11 8.83
C VAL A 65 -9.05 -0.92 9.04
N PRO A 66 -9.59 0.30 8.93
CA PRO A 66 -11.02 0.55 9.04
C PRO A 66 -11.82 -0.21 7.96
N ALA A 67 -13.09 -0.51 8.27
CA ALA A 67 -14.00 -1.16 7.33
C ALA A 67 -14.14 -0.34 6.03
N GLU A 68 -14.19 0.98 6.14
CA GLU A 68 -14.28 1.88 4.97
C GLU A 68 -13.06 1.78 4.04
N ILE A 69 -11.85 1.60 4.60
CA ILE A 69 -10.65 1.35 3.79
C ILE A 69 -10.71 -0.02 3.11
N THR A 70 -11.22 -1.04 3.81
CA THR A 70 -11.41 -2.37 3.22
C THR A 70 -12.43 -2.32 2.08
N ASP A 71 -13.53 -1.60 2.27
CA ASP A 71 -14.56 -1.40 1.25
C ASP A 71 -14.00 -0.60 0.05
N MET A 72 -13.15 0.39 0.29
CA MET A 72 -12.45 1.15 -0.76
C MET A 72 -11.54 0.25 -1.60
N MET A 73 -10.71 -0.58 -0.97
CA MET A 73 -9.87 -1.57 -1.67
C MET A 73 -10.72 -2.54 -2.50
N ALA A 74 -11.85 -3.01 -1.94
CA ALA A 74 -12.76 -3.91 -2.63
C ALA A 74 -13.46 -3.25 -3.83
N ARG A 75 -13.83 -1.97 -3.72
CA ARG A 75 -14.46 -1.19 -4.79
C ARG A 75 -13.50 -0.88 -5.94
N ASN A 76 -12.29 -0.43 -5.62
CA ASN A 76 -11.34 0.02 -6.64
C ASN A 76 -10.59 -1.14 -7.31
N GLY A 77 -10.50 -2.28 -6.63
CA GLY A 77 -9.75 -3.43 -7.13
C GLY A 77 -8.24 -3.22 -7.08
N GLU A 78 -7.50 -4.32 -7.23
CA GLU A 78 -6.04 -4.25 -7.29
C GLU A 78 -5.61 -3.58 -8.61
N MET A 79 -4.63 -2.68 -8.52
CA MET A 79 -4.01 -2.05 -9.69
C MET A 79 -3.32 -3.11 -10.56
N ASP A 80 -3.46 -3.00 -11.89
CA ASP A 80 -2.83 -3.93 -12.82
C ASP A 80 -1.32 -3.67 -12.91
N ASP A 81 -0.51 -4.70 -12.62
CA ASP A 81 0.95 -4.65 -12.61
C ASP A 81 1.56 -4.12 -13.93
N THR A 82 0.85 -4.30 -15.05
CA THR A 82 1.33 -3.91 -16.38
C THR A 82 1.01 -2.45 -16.73
N TYR A 83 0.14 -1.79 -15.97
CA TYR A 83 -0.30 -0.44 -16.28
C TYR A 83 0.77 0.59 -15.87
N PRO A 84 1.05 1.59 -16.72
CA PRO A 84 1.86 2.73 -16.32
C PRO A 84 1.14 3.49 -15.19
N MET A 85 1.90 4.21 -14.36
CA MET A 85 1.29 4.93 -13.23
C MET A 85 0.27 5.98 -13.69
N LEU A 86 0.51 6.74 -14.76
CA LEU A 86 -0.49 7.69 -15.28
C LEU A 86 -1.58 7.04 -16.16
N HIS A 87 -1.84 5.74 -16.00
CA HIS A 87 -2.91 5.09 -16.74
C HIS A 87 -4.27 5.66 -16.32
N THR A 88 -5.10 6.04 -17.29
CA THR A 88 -6.39 6.71 -17.07
C THR A 88 -7.39 5.89 -16.24
N ALA A 89 -7.20 4.57 -16.16
CA ALA A 89 -8.00 3.70 -15.29
C ALA A 89 -7.88 4.03 -13.80
N PHE A 90 -6.78 4.67 -13.37
CA PHE A 90 -6.57 5.07 -11.98
C PHE A 90 -7.15 6.45 -11.66
N GLY A 91 -7.43 7.26 -12.68
CA GLY A 91 -8.10 8.56 -12.53
C GLY A 91 -7.34 9.56 -11.65
N PHE A 92 -6.00 9.52 -11.70
CA PHE A 92 -5.12 10.50 -11.05
C PHE A 92 -5.47 11.93 -11.52
N PRO A 93 -5.51 12.91 -10.61
CA PRO A 93 -5.77 14.30 -10.98
C PRO A 93 -4.63 14.82 -11.86
N ASP A 94 -4.94 15.74 -12.76
CA ASP A 94 -3.90 16.51 -13.43
C ASP A 94 -3.31 17.50 -12.41
N ASP A 95 -1.99 17.74 -12.46
CA ASP A 95 -1.23 18.54 -11.47
C ASP A 95 -1.79 19.97 -11.23
N GLU A 96 -2.69 20.47 -12.09
CA GLU A 96 -3.33 21.79 -11.92
C GLU A 96 -4.60 21.76 -11.04
N ASP A 97 -5.17 20.57 -10.78
CA ASP A 97 -6.48 20.38 -10.13
C ASP A 97 -6.39 19.81 -8.70
N SER A 98 -5.19 19.54 -8.17
CA SER A 98 -5.00 18.98 -6.84
C SER A 98 -4.75 20.07 -5.78
N GLU A 99 -5.65 20.18 -4.79
CA GLU A 99 -5.43 21.04 -3.61
C GLU A 99 -4.39 20.46 -2.63
N ASP A 100 -4.06 19.18 -2.80
CA ASP A 100 -3.05 18.43 -2.05
C ASP A 100 -2.07 17.82 -3.08
N ASP A 101 -0.77 18.05 -2.90
CA ASP A 101 0.25 17.64 -3.88
C ASP A 101 0.52 16.11 -3.83
N ASP A 102 0.00 15.42 -2.80
CA ASP A 102 0.29 14.02 -2.54
C ASP A 102 -0.89 13.08 -2.89
N ILE A 103 -0.59 12.06 -3.70
CA ILE A 103 -1.53 10.98 -4.02
C ILE A 103 -1.23 9.77 -3.14
N HIS A 104 -2.21 9.34 -2.35
CA HIS A 104 -2.07 8.18 -1.49
C HIS A 104 -2.43 6.86 -2.21
N ILE A 105 -1.61 5.83 -2.01
CA ILE A 105 -1.82 4.46 -2.51
C ILE A 105 -1.87 3.51 -1.32
N LEU A 106 -2.88 2.65 -1.25
CA LEU A 106 -2.99 1.63 -0.22
C LEU A 106 -2.17 0.42 -0.61
N VAL A 107 -1.30 -0.03 0.31
CA VAL A 107 -0.44 -1.20 0.13
C VAL A 107 -0.92 -2.31 1.06
N ASP A 108 -1.23 -3.47 0.49
CA ASP A 108 -1.49 -4.70 1.25
C ASP A 108 -0.50 -5.81 0.87
N ILE A 109 -0.33 -6.77 1.77
CA ILE A 109 0.47 -7.97 1.57
C ILE A 109 -0.45 -9.18 1.41
N SER A 110 -0.13 -10.08 0.49
CA SER A 110 -0.90 -11.30 0.24
C SER A 110 -1.10 -12.10 1.54
N GLU A 111 -2.28 -12.73 1.71
CA GLU A 111 -2.55 -13.56 2.90
C GLU A 111 -1.55 -14.71 3.04
N GLN A 112 -0.97 -15.18 1.93
CA GLN A 112 0.09 -16.18 1.96
C GLN A 112 1.37 -15.59 2.58
N ALA A 113 1.85 -14.45 2.09
CA ALA A 113 3.02 -13.80 2.65
C ALA A 113 2.81 -13.36 4.10
N LYS A 114 1.61 -12.87 4.47
CA LYS A 114 1.25 -12.59 5.86
C LYS A 114 1.37 -13.82 6.76
N LYS A 115 0.95 -15.01 6.29
CA LYS A 115 1.11 -16.27 7.05
C LYS A 115 2.58 -16.64 7.21
N GLU A 116 3.37 -16.54 6.16
CA GLU A 116 4.82 -16.82 6.20
C GLU A 116 5.56 -15.90 7.17
N LEU A 117 5.25 -14.59 7.14
CA LEU A 117 5.82 -13.61 8.07
C LEU A 117 5.45 -13.90 9.53
N ARG A 118 4.19 -14.30 9.78
CA ARG A 118 3.74 -14.70 11.12
C ARG A 118 4.44 -15.97 11.60
N LEU A 119 4.62 -16.97 10.73
CA LEU A 119 5.35 -18.20 11.07
C LEU A 119 6.80 -17.91 11.44
N HIS A 120 7.50 -17.08 10.66
CA HIS A 120 8.90 -16.74 10.94
C HIS A 120 9.03 -16.05 12.30
N ARG A 121 8.13 -15.11 12.64
CA ARG A 121 8.11 -14.46 13.95
C ARG A 121 7.88 -15.45 15.09
N THR A 122 6.91 -16.36 14.96
CA THR A 122 6.61 -17.35 16.01
C THR A 122 7.76 -18.33 16.21
N LEU A 123 8.46 -18.74 15.15
CA LEU A 123 9.64 -19.58 15.26
C LEU A 123 10.79 -18.86 15.98
N ASP A 124 11.02 -17.59 15.66
CA ASP A 124 12.07 -16.77 16.31
C ASP A 124 11.77 -16.54 17.80
N GLU A 125 10.51 -16.24 18.15
CA GLU A 125 10.05 -16.13 19.54
C GLU A 125 10.15 -17.47 20.30
N SER A 126 9.82 -18.59 19.65
CA SER A 126 9.93 -19.92 20.25
C SER A 126 11.38 -20.34 20.49
N VAL A 127 12.30 -20.00 19.58
CA VAL A 127 13.74 -20.23 19.76
C VAL A 127 14.29 -19.36 20.90
N ARG A 128 13.80 -18.12 21.02
CA ARG A 128 14.19 -17.21 22.10
C ARG A 128 13.65 -17.61 23.47
N CYS A 129 12.45 -18.20 23.55
CA CYS A 129 11.88 -18.72 24.81
C CYS A 129 12.46 -20.07 25.25
N SER A 130 13.20 -20.77 24.39
CA SER A 130 13.80 -22.09 24.68
C SER A 130 15.23 -22.01 25.22
N GLN A 131 15.75 -20.80 25.49
CA GLN A 131 17.09 -20.52 26.02
C GLN A 131 17.04 -19.96 27.44
#